data_AF-A0A1V1WQW3-F1
#
_entry.id   AF-A0A1V1WQW3-F1
#
_cell.length_a   1.000
_cell.length_b   1.000
_cell.length_c   1.000
_cell.angle_alpha   90.00
_cell.angle_beta   90.00
_cell.angle_gamma   90.00
#
_symmetry.space_group_name_H-M   'P 1'
#
loop_
_entity.id
_entity.type
_entity.pdbx_description
1 polymer ?
#
loop_
_entity_poly.entity_id
_entity_poly.type
_entity_poly.pdbx_seq_one_letter_code
_entity_poly.pdbx_strand_id
1 'polypeptide(L)'
;MSAKKERVIPSEYIPEVGSHVETIDGQDYLITNDAMYTFYQRTKGEFSPFFLSMRDDKKLLGCKCSKCGLVRVPPFLTHCPDCNFAPTEMIEVEQVGVMNSTPPITYFATSLFQHMAPYGRGRVIFNGADTAMSVILYTTTGILVPGIITKGTEVKLIFKDNRIGEMTDVFCVPTTELTQEQVNKKGLQESEIDWESPVEPELPEVSDKDVADYNAALKEIKSIIEEMNANERARKDIAGWKRDILIKTMGGRFAISIDDGNIELEERELTSPDFVMVCENPRTLLDGLAYRGAITDSVINKKLWISKNMEFNTIFKLDRMARSVARSKKI
;
A
#
# COMPACT_ATOMS: atom_id res chain seq x y z
N MET A 1 24.74 1.21 19.54
CA MET A 1 23.38 1.19 20.13
C MET A 1 22.55 0.20 19.33
N SER A 2 22.08 -0.87 19.95
CA SER A 2 21.28 -1.90 19.27
C SER A 2 19.89 -1.35 18.97
N ALA A 3 19.47 -1.40 17.70
CA ALA A 3 18.11 -1.04 17.29
C ALA A 3 17.11 -1.91 18.07
N LYS A 4 16.23 -1.27 18.86
CA LYS A 4 15.14 -1.96 19.56
C LYS A 4 14.27 -2.64 18.49
N LYS A 5 14.31 -3.97 18.46
CA LYS A 5 13.44 -4.78 17.62
C LYS A 5 11.99 -4.51 18.00
N GLU A 6 11.16 -4.28 17.00
CA GLU A 6 9.73 -4.07 17.15
C GLU A 6 9.07 -5.33 17.75
N ARG A 7 8.22 -5.16 18.77
CA ARG A 7 7.52 -6.27 19.43
C ARG A 7 6.18 -6.49 18.74
N VAL A 8 5.72 -7.74 18.73
CA VAL A 8 4.43 -8.13 18.13
C VAL A 8 3.22 -7.44 18.79
N ILE A 9 3.32 -7.07 20.07
CA ILE A 9 2.29 -6.29 20.78
C ILE A 9 2.94 -5.03 21.42
N PRO A 10 2.41 -3.82 21.18
CA PRO A 10 2.88 -2.59 21.83
C PRO A 10 2.67 -2.64 23.34
N SER A 11 3.57 -1.98 24.10
CA SER A 11 3.64 -2.16 25.56
C SER A 11 2.47 -1.53 26.31
N GLU A 12 1.86 -0.50 25.73
CA GLU A 12 0.69 0.22 26.25
C GLU A 12 -0.62 -0.60 26.22
N TYR A 13 -0.66 -1.69 25.47
CA TYR A 13 -1.80 -2.63 25.42
C TYR A 13 -1.58 -3.87 26.29
N ILE A 14 -0.49 -3.91 27.04
CA ILE A 14 -0.16 -5.00 27.95
C ILE A 14 -0.63 -4.58 29.35
N PRO A 15 -1.70 -5.17 29.91
CA PRO A 15 -2.16 -4.82 31.24
C PRO A 15 -1.05 -5.07 32.27
N GLU A 16 -1.02 -4.24 33.31
CA GLU A 16 -0.10 -4.45 34.43
C GLU A 16 -0.39 -5.78 35.12
N VAL A 17 0.67 -6.44 35.59
CA VAL A 17 0.58 -7.68 36.36
C VAL A 17 -0.11 -7.39 37.69
N GLY A 18 -1.27 -8.00 37.94
CA GLY A 18 -1.96 -7.85 39.22
C GLY A 18 -3.40 -8.35 39.26
N SER A 19 -3.96 -8.32 40.47
CA SER A 19 -5.36 -8.58 40.77
C SER A 19 -5.97 -7.39 41.51
N HIS A 20 -7.27 -7.18 41.34
CA HIS A 20 -8.07 -6.25 42.12
C HIS A 20 -9.33 -6.95 42.66
N VAL A 21 -9.95 -6.40 43.69
CA VAL A 21 -11.19 -6.91 44.27
C VAL A 21 -12.33 -5.97 43.90
N GLU A 22 -13.42 -6.52 43.37
CA GLU A 22 -14.69 -5.82 43.21
C GLU A 22 -15.73 -6.44 44.15
N THR A 23 -16.49 -5.61 44.86
CA THR A 23 -17.57 -6.08 45.76
C THR A 23 -18.92 -5.82 45.11
N ILE A 24 -19.72 -6.87 44.92
CA ILE A 24 -21.08 -6.81 44.36
C ILE A 24 -22.02 -7.49 45.36
N ASP A 25 -23.08 -6.79 45.77
CA ASP A 25 -24.06 -7.27 46.77
C ASP A 25 -23.45 -7.80 48.08
N GLY A 26 -22.35 -7.19 48.52
CA GLY A 26 -21.63 -7.57 49.74
C GLY A 26 -20.75 -8.81 49.59
N GLN A 27 -20.61 -9.36 48.38
CA GLN A 27 -19.70 -10.44 48.04
C GLN A 27 -18.46 -9.90 47.30
N ASP A 28 -17.28 -10.29 47.74
CA ASP A 28 -16.01 -9.93 47.11
C ASP A 28 -15.68 -10.88 45.95
N TYR A 29 -15.26 -10.31 44.82
CA TYR A 29 -14.78 -10.98 43.61
C TYR A 29 -13.34 -10.58 43.34
N LEU A 30 -12.43 -11.55 43.34
CA LEU A 30 -11.04 -11.33 42.96
C LEU A 30 -10.91 -11.41 41.44
N ILE A 31 -10.56 -10.30 40.80
CA ILE A 31 -10.40 -10.15 39.35
C ILE A 31 -8.91 -10.02 39.05
N THR A 32 -8.39 -10.83 38.13
CA THR A 32 -6.96 -10.89 37.79
C THR A 32 -6.75 -10.64 36.30
N ASN A 33 -5.78 -9.80 35.96
CA ASN A 33 -5.32 -9.67 34.59
C ASN A 33 -4.40 -10.85 34.26
N ASP A 34 -4.73 -11.61 33.22
CA ASP A 34 -3.88 -12.68 32.70
C ASP A 34 -3.63 -12.46 31.21
N ALA A 35 -2.46 -12.88 30.73
CA ALA A 35 -2.06 -12.73 29.34
C ALA A 35 -2.05 -14.09 28.64
N MET A 36 -2.96 -14.29 27.68
CA MET A 36 -2.90 -15.44 26.78
C MET A 36 -2.18 -15.06 25.50
N TYR A 37 -0.91 -15.46 25.38
CA TYR A 37 -0.20 -15.44 24.11
C TYR A 37 -0.12 -16.85 23.54
N THR A 38 -0.58 -17.02 22.31
CA THR A 38 -0.46 -18.29 21.62
C THR A 38 0.46 -18.16 20.42
N PHE A 39 1.71 -18.59 20.60
CA PHE A 39 2.70 -18.69 19.54
C PHE A 39 2.81 -20.13 19.09
N TYR A 40 2.70 -20.37 17.78
CA TYR A 40 2.88 -21.70 17.21
C TYR A 40 4.05 -21.67 16.23
N GLN A 41 5.02 -22.55 16.48
CA GLN A 41 6.01 -22.92 15.48
C GLN A 41 5.45 -24.07 14.67
N ARG A 42 5.43 -23.93 13.34
CA ARG A 42 4.97 -24.96 12.42
C ARG A 42 5.82 -24.91 11.16
N THR A 43 6.02 -26.05 10.52
CA THR A 43 6.58 -26.03 9.17
C THR A 43 5.58 -25.40 8.21
N LYS A 44 6.09 -24.68 7.19
CA LYS A 44 5.28 -23.96 6.21
C LYS A 44 4.86 -24.89 5.07
N GLY A 45 3.57 -24.96 4.78
CA GLY A 45 3.03 -25.89 3.76
C GLY A 45 3.41 -27.34 4.09
N GLU A 46 3.35 -28.24 3.13
CA GLU A 46 3.68 -29.66 3.36
C GLU A 46 5.19 -29.95 3.25
N PHE A 47 5.96 -29.27 4.11
CA PHE A 47 7.41 -29.38 4.35
C PHE A 47 8.37 -28.79 3.30
N SER A 48 7.83 -27.81 2.57
CA SER A 48 8.45 -26.51 2.22
C SER A 48 9.31 -26.34 0.95
N PRO A 49 9.38 -27.24 -0.04
CA PRO A 49 10.03 -26.92 -1.31
C PRO A 49 9.48 -25.65 -1.98
N PHE A 50 8.17 -25.40 -1.93
CA PHE A 50 7.57 -24.18 -2.51
C PHE A 50 8.13 -22.89 -1.88
N PHE A 51 8.14 -22.81 -0.55
CA PHE A 51 8.64 -21.63 0.16
C PHE A 51 10.15 -21.50 0.07
N LEU A 52 10.90 -22.62 0.10
CA LEU A 52 12.34 -22.63 -0.07
C LEU A 52 12.73 -22.18 -1.49
N SER A 53 12.10 -22.73 -2.53
CA SER A 53 12.38 -22.31 -3.90
C SER A 53 11.93 -20.89 -4.21
N MET A 54 10.87 -20.39 -3.57
CA MET A 54 10.50 -18.98 -3.66
C MET A 54 11.57 -18.08 -3.01
N ARG A 55 12.06 -18.45 -1.82
CA ARG A 55 13.03 -17.67 -1.04
C ARG A 55 14.44 -17.71 -1.65
N ASP A 56 14.92 -18.91 -1.97
CA ASP A 56 16.31 -19.22 -2.31
C ASP A 56 16.53 -19.23 -3.83
N ASP A 57 15.64 -19.86 -4.58
CA ASP A 57 15.82 -20.10 -6.02
C ASP A 57 15.09 -19.09 -6.92
N LYS A 58 14.23 -18.24 -6.33
CA LYS A 58 13.33 -17.32 -7.05
C LYS A 58 12.47 -18.03 -8.11
N LYS A 59 11.96 -19.20 -7.74
CA LYS A 59 11.09 -20.04 -8.57
C LYS A 59 9.68 -20.08 -8.00
N LEU A 60 8.70 -20.15 -8.89
CA LEU A 60 7.31 -20.44 -8.55
C LEU A 60 7.07 -21.93 -8.79
N LEU A 61 6.72 -22.67 -7.74
CA LEU A 61 6.42 -24.10 -7.86
C LEU A 61 4.91 -24.36 -7.81
N GLY A 62 4.50 -25.40 -8.51
CA GLY A 62 3.16 -26.00 -8.42
C GLY A 62 3.25 -27.51 -8.24
N CYS A 63 2.11 -28.15 -7.99
CA CYS A 63 2.03 -29.61 -7.90
C CYS A 63 1.08 -30.15 -8.98
N LYS A 64 1.61 -31.02 -9.85
CA LYS A 64 0.89 -31.67 -10.95
C LYS A 64 0.39 -33.04 -10.52
N CYS A 65 -0.91 -33.30 -10.61
CA CYS A 65 -1.47 -34.61 -10.32
C CYS A 65 -1.02 -35.66 -11.35
N SER A 66 -0.48 -36.80 -10.88
CA SER A 66 -0.10 -37.95 -11.73
C SER A 66 -1.26 -38.58 -12.50
N LYS A 67 -2.51 -38.39 -12.03
CA LYS A 67 -3.70 -39.02 -12.63
C LYS A 67 -4.46 -38.08 -13.58
N CYS A 68 -4.82 -36.89 -13.12
CA CYS A 68 -5.62 -35.94 -13.92
C CYS A 68 -4.80 -34.85 -14.61
N GLY A 69 -3.50 -34.75 -14.32
CA GLY A 69 -2.62 -33.74 -14.92
C GLY A 69 -2.80 -32.32 -14.38
N LEU A 70 -3.79 -32.05 -13.52
CA LEU A 70 -4.08 -30.72 -12.97
C LEU A 70 -2.89 -30.19 -12.15
N VAL A 71 -2.48 -28.95 -12.43
CA VAL A 71 -1.39 -28.22 -11.79
C VAL A 71 -1.93 -27.18 -10.81
N ARG A 72 -1.68 -27.37 -9.51
CA ARG A 72 -2.10 -26.42 -8.46
C ARG A 72 -0.98 -25.49 -8.04
N VAL A 73 -1.30 -24.20 -7.94
CA VAL A 73 -0.45 -23.15 -7.37
C VAL A 73 -1.29 -22.31 -6.38
N PRO A 74 -0.85 -22.16 -5.13
CA PRO A 74 0.29 -22.83 -4.52
C PRO A 74 0.03 -24.33 -4.30
N PRO A 75 1.07 -25.17 -4.19
CA PRO A 75 0.93 -26.60 -3.92
C PRO A 75 0.60 -26.83 -2.44
N PHE A 76 -0.68 -26.79 -2.09
CA PHE A 76 -1.14 -26.93 -0.71
C PHE A 76 -0.87 -28.32 -0.11
N LEU A 77 -0.88 -29.36 -0.94
CA LEU A 77 -0.72 -30.77 -0.55
C LEU A 77 0.08 -31.53 -1.61
N THR A 78 0.75 -32.60 -1.20
CA THR A 78 1.48 -33.51 -2.12
C THR A 78 0.57 -34.54 -2.81
N HIS A 79 -0.73 -34.54 -2.50
CA HIS A 79 -1.71 -35.48 -3.06
C HIS A 79 -2.96 -34.76 -3.57
N CYS A 80 -3.53 -35.24 -4.67
CA CYS A 80 -4.68 -34.63 -5.33
C CYS A 80 -6.01 -35.01 -4.63
N PRO A 81 -6.80 -34.06 -4.13
CA PRO A 81 -8.06 -34.35 -3.44
C PRO A 81 -9.14 -34.92 -4.36
N ASP A 82 -9.10 -34.61 -5.67
CA ASP A 82 -10.12 -35.07 -6.63
C ASP A 82 -9.81 -36.45 -7.22
N CYS A 83 -8.61 -36.98 -6.97
CA CYS A 83 -8.11 -38.20 -7.61
C CYS A 83 -7.84 -39.32 -6.60
N ASN A 84 -8.65 -39.41 -5.54
CA ASN A 84 -8.47 -40.36 -4.44
C ASN A 84 -7.04 -40.30 -3.88
N PHE A 85 -6.57 -39.08 -3.58
CA PHE A 85 -5.23 -38.82 -3.05
C PHE A 85 -4.11 -39.42 -3.90
N ALA A 86 -4.23 -39.36 -5.24
CA ALA A 86 -3.12 -39.70 -6.13
C ALA A 86 -1.92 -38.76 -5.88
N PRO A 87 -0.67 -39.26 -5.96
CA PRO A 87 0.52 -38.44 -5.71
C PRO A 87 0.64 -37.33 -6.75
N THR A 88 1.24 -36.23 -6.35
CA THR A 88 1.56 -35.10 -7.22
C THR A 88 3.07 -34.98 -7.41
N GLU A 89 3.46 -34.49 -8.59
CA GLU A 89 4.84 -34.14 -8.91
C GLU A 89 5.02 -32.63 -8.78
N MET A 90 6.11 -32.22 -8.15
CA MET A 90 6.44 -30.81 -8.04
C MET A 90 7.09 -30.31 -9.33
N ILE A 91 6.56 -29.23 -9.89
CA ILE A 91 7.04 -28.65 -11.14
C ILE A 91 7.23 -27.15 -10.98
N GLU A 92 8.16 -26.59 -11.75
CA GLU A 92 8.27 -25.14 -11.90
C GLU A 92 7.14 -24.65 -12.81
N VAL A 93 6.49 -23.56 -12.39
CA VAL A 93 5.43 -22.86 -13.12
C VAL A 93 5.97 -21.52 -13.58
N GLU A 94 5.48 -21.03 -14.70
CA GLU A 94 5.89 -19.74 -15.21
C GLU A 94 5.48 -18.59 -14.29
N GLN A 95 6.24 -17.50 -14.37
CA GLN A 95 6.10 -16.35 -13.47
C GLN A 95 5.22 -15.25 -14.07
N VAL A 96 4.66 -15.48 -15.26
CA VAL A 96 3.65 -14.63 -15.89
C VAL A 96 2.30 -15.32 -15.80
N GLY A 97 1.25 -14.56 -15.52
CA GLY A 97 -0.09 -15.08 -15.39
C GLY A 97 -1.16 -14.03 -15.65
N VAL A 98 -2.41 -14.44 -15.57
CA VAL A 98 -3.56 -13.59 -15.84
C VAL A 98 -4.42 -13.44 -14.58
N MET A 99 -4.87 -12.22 -14.33
CA MET A 99 -5.80 -11.90 -13.27
C MET A 99 -7.15 -12.60 -13.48
N ASN A 100 -7.53 -13.49 -12.55
CA ASN A 100 -8.81 -14.22 -12.58
C ASN A 100 -10.02 -13.32 -12.32
N SER A 101 -9.82 -12.22 -11.58
CA SER A 101 -10.85 -11.24 -11.22
C SER A 101 -10.23 -9.87 -11.01
N THR A 102 -10.99 -8.80 -11.20
CA THR A 102 -10.57 -7.43 -10.81
C THR A 102 -10.30 -7.41 -9.30
N PRO A 103 -9.10 -6.99 -8.85
CA PRO A 103 -8.72 -7.04 -7.45
C PRO A 103 -9.37 -5.88 -6.67
N PRO A 104 -9.94 -6.12 -5.47
CA PRO A 104 -10.20 -5.03 -4.54
C PRO A 104 -8.87 -4.36 -4.11
N ILE A 105 -8.89 -3.03 -4.03
CA ILE A 105 -7.75 -2.22 -3.58
C ILE A 105 -7.96 -1.86 -2.12
N THR A 106 -6.92 -2.04 -1.31
CA THR A 106 -6.91 -1.73 0.12
C THR A 106 -6.14 -0.44 0.34
N TYR A 107 -6.88 0.65 0.54
CA TYR A 107 -6.31 1.96 0.91
C TYR A 107 -6.17 2.09 2.43
N PHE A 108 -7.17 1.61 3.17
CA PHE A 108 -7.23 1.63 4.62
C PHE A 108 -6.94 0.24 5.17
N ALA A 109 -5.67 -0.06 5.40
CA ALA A 109 -5.26 -1.31 6.01
C ALA A 109 -5.31 -1.22 7.55
N THR A 110 -5.45 -2.36 8.22
CA THR A 110 -5.25 -2.45 9.67
C THR A 110 -3.79 -2.14 10.01
N SER A 111 -3.50 -1.73 11.25
CA SER A 111 -2.15 -1.36 11.69
C SER A 111 -1.05 -2.34 11.27
N LEU A 112 -1.32 -3.65 11.36
CA LEU A 112 -0.42 -4.74 10.93
C LEU A 112 0.03 -4.66 9.46
N PHE A 113 -0.78 -4.08 8.57
CA PHE A 113 -0.53 -4.05 7.12
C PHE A 113 -0.49 -2.64 6.55
N GLN A 114 -0.45 -1.61 7.41
CA GLN A 114 -0.51 -0.22 6.98
C GLN A 114 0.67 0.16 6.07
N HIS A 115 1.86 -0.41 6.32
CA HIS A 115 3.06 -0.18 5.51
C HIS A 115 2.96 -0.74 4.07
N MET A 116 1.98 -1.61 3.79
CA MET A 116 1.75 -2.16 2.45
C MET A 116 0.76 -1.33 1.63
N ALA A 117 -0.04 -0.48 2.29
CA ALA A 117 -1.11 0.26 1.62
C ALA A 117 -0.58 1.46 0.81
N PRO A 118 -1.15 1.72 -0.38
CA PRO A 118 -2.19 0.96 -1.08
C PRO A 118 -1.70 -0.27 -1.86
N TYR A 119 -2.46 -1.36 -1.75
CA TYR A 119 -2.21 -2.61 -2.49
C TYR A 119 -3.50 -3.29 -2.97
N GLY A 120 -3.40 -4.00 -4.09
CA GLY A 120 -4.45 -4.87 -4.60
C GLY A 120 -4.34 -6.27 -4.00
N ARG A 121 -5.49 -6.92 -3.76
CA ARG A 121 -5.53 -8.35 -3.38
C ARG A 121 -6.18 -9.15 -4.48
N GLY A 122 -5.37 -9.91 -5.20
CA GLY A 122 -5.78 -10.59 -6.43
C GLY A 122 -5.65 -12.10 -6.38
N ARG A 123 -6.19 -12.73 -7.42
CA ARG A 123 -5.99 -14.15 -7.72
C ARG A 123 -5.46 -14.26 -9.15
N VAL A 124 -4.25 -14.80 -9.31
CA VAL A 124 -3.57 -14.94 -10.60
C VAL A 124 -3.47 -16.40 -10.99
N ILE A 125 -3.88 -16.73 -12.21
CA ILE A 125 -3.63 -18.03 -12.83
C ILE A 125 -2.34 -17.87 -13.65
N PHE A 126 -1.25 -18.47 -13.16
CA PHE A 126 0.04 -18.44 -13.84
C PHE A 126 0.06 -19.38 -15.04
N ASN A 127 0.85 -19.04 -16.05
CA ASN A 127 0.99 -19.86 -17.25
C ASN A 127 1.53 -21.25 -16.85
N GLY A 128 0.81 -22.30 -17.24
CA GLY A 128 1.10 -23.68 -16.84
C GLY A 128 0.46 -24.12 -15.51
N ALA A 129 -0.34 -23.27 -14.85
CA ALA A 129 -1.17 -23.64 -13.71
C ALA A 129 -2.66 -23.68 -14.08
N ASP A 130 -3.42 -24.51 -13.36
CA ASP A 130 -4.89 -24.63 -13.49
C ASP A 130 -5.64 -23.94 -12.35
N THR A 131 -4.94 -23.56 -11.27
CA THR A 131 -5.53 -22.85 -10.11
C THR A 131 -4.92 -21.49 -9.89
N ALA A 132 -5.70 -20.59 -9.29
CA ALA A 132 -5.24 -19.25 -9.01
C ALA A 132 -4.51 -19.15 -7.65
N MET A 133 -3.35 -18.49 -7.65
CA MET A 133 -2.62 -18.11 -6.45
C MET A 133 -3.10 -16.74 -5.95
N SER A 134 -3.31 -16.60 -4.65
CA SER A 134 -3.58 -15.30 -4.04
C SER A 134 -2.29 -14.48 -3.98
N VAL A 135 -2.33 -13.26 -4.48
CA VAL A 135 -1.15 -12.37 -4.58
C VAL A 135 -1.48 -10.94 -4.15
N ILE A 136 -0.46 -10.24 -3.69
CA ILE A 136 -0.46 -8.78 -3.56
C ILE A 136 -0.13 -8.17 -4.92
N LEU A 137 -0.78 -7.05 -5.24
CA LEU A 137 -0.60 -6.35 -6.51
C LEU A 137 -0.21 -4.90 -6.27
N TYR A 138 0.76 -4.44 -7.03
CA TYR A 138 1.21 -3.06 -7.09
C TYR A 138 1.24 -2.58 -8.54
N THR A 139 1.48 -1.28 -8.71
CA THR A 139 1.77 -0.63 -10.00
C THR A 139 3.03 0.22 -9.82
N THR A 140 3.84 0.33 -10.86
CA THR A 140 4.99 1.24 -10.94
C THR A 140 4.58 2.64 -11.40
N THR A 141 3.31 2.83 -11.77
CA THR A 141 2.78 4.11 -12.28
C THR A 141 2.30 5.08 -11.18
N GLY A 142 2.68 4.81 -9.93
CA GLY A 142 2.32 5.61 -8.75
C GLY A 142 1.35 4.88 -7.82
N ILE A 143 0.20 5.49 -7.53
CA ILE A 143 -0.81 4.90 -6.65
C ILE A 143 -1.70 3.93 -7.42
N LEU A 144 -1.87 2.72 -6.86
CA LEU A 144 -2.81 1.76 -7.41
C LEU A 144 -4.25 2.28 -7.24
N VAL A 145 -4.91 2.56 -8.36
CA VAL A 145 -6.30 3.05 -8.46
C VAL A 145 -7.18 2.12 -9.31
N PRO A 146 -8.53 2.20 -9.20
CA PRO A 146 -9.42 1.35 -9.97
C PRO A 146 -9.19 1.48 -11.48
N GLY A 147 -9.19 0.34 -12.17
CA GLY A 147 -9.03 0.28 -13.63
C GLY A 147 -7.59 0.14 -14.14
N ILE A 148 -6.56 0.26 -13.29
CA ILE A 148 -5.17 -0.12 -13.68
C ILE A 148 -5.09 -1.64 -13.86
N ILE A 149 -5.53 -2.38 -12.84
CA ILE A 149 -5.55 -3.85 -12.85
C ILE A 149 -7.01 -4.30 -12.85
N THR A 150 -7.38 -5.12 -13.83
CA THR A 150 -8.73 -5.66 -13.99
C THR A 150 -8.68 -7.16 -14.27
N LYS A 151 -9.84 -7.82 -14.33
CA LYS A 151 -9.91 -9.20 -14.82
C LYS A 151 -9.29 -9.29 -16.21
N GLY A 152 -8.41 -10.26 -16.42
CA GLY A 152 -7.73 -10.45 -17.69
C GLY A 152 -6.43 -9.67 -17.85
N THR A 153 -6.08 -8.75 -16.92
CA THR A 153 -4.76 -8.11 -16.92
C THR A 153 -3.67 -9.17 -16.76
N GLU A 154 -2.70 -9.17 -17.68
CA GLU A 154 -1.50 -9.99 -17.57
C GLU A 154 -0.53 -9.36 -16.58
N VAL A 155 0.02 -10.17 -15.67
CA VAL A 155 0.88 -9.73 -14.59
C VAL A 155 2.09 -10.63 -14.46
N LYS A 156 3.20 -10.06 -13.98
CA LYS A 156 4.45 -10.75 -13.68
C LYS A 156 4.62 -10.88 -12.16
N LEU A 157 5.01 -12.06 -11.70
CA LEU A 157 5.45 -12.30 -10.32
C LEU A 157 6.84 -11.71 -10.10
N ILE A 158 6.95 -10.85 -9.09
CA ILE A 158 8.16 -10.17 -8.66
C ILE A 158 8.57 -10.72 -7.30
N PHE A 159 9.87 -10.93 -7.13
CA PHE A 159 10.48 -11.38 -5.87
C PHE A 159 11.00 -10.17 -5.10
N LYS A 160 10.60 -10.02 -3.84
CA LYS A 160 11.22 -9.03 -2.96
C LYS A 160 12.68 -9.34 -2.77
N ASP A 161 13.56 -8.37 -2.56
CA ASP A 161 14.99 -8.64 -2.40
C ASP A 161 15.28 -9.41 -1.12
N ASN A 162 14.60 -9.02 -0.03
CA ASN A 162 14.67 -9.72 1.24
C ASN A 162 13.47 -10.66 1.39
N ARG A 163 13.75 -11.96 1.40
CA ARG A 163 12.74 -13.04 1.44
C ARG A 163 12.97 -13.91 2.65
N ILE A 164 11.90 -14.30 3.33
CA ILE A 164 11.95 -15.06 4.60
C ILE A 164 11.20 -16.40 4.55
N GLY A 165 10.68 -16.79 3.39
CA GLY A 165 9.86 -17.98 3.18
C GLY A 165 8.37 -17.74 3.45
N GLU A 166 7.83 -16.59 3.02
CA GLU A 166 6.43 -16.21 3.18
C GLU A 166 5.75 -15.83 1.87
N MET A 167 4.42 -15.90 1.82
CA MET A 167 3.67 -15.47 0.62
C MET A 167 3.87 -13.99 0.28
N THR A 168 4.28 -13.17 1.26
CA THR A 168 4.58 -11.76 1.11
C THR A 168 5.98 -11.49 0.57
N ASP A 169 6.79 -12.53 0.34
CA ASP A 169 8.09 -12.43 -0.35
C ASP A 169 7.95 -12.17 -1.84
N VAL A 170 6.72 -12.28 -2.36
CA VAL A 170 6.39 -12.03 -3.76
C VAL A 170 5.15 -11.16 -3.89
N PHE A 171 5.06 -10.45 -5.00
CA PHE A 171 3.89 -9.68 -5.42
C PHE A 171 3.82 -9.69 -6.95
N CYS A 172 2.78 -9.09 -7.52
CA CYS A 172 2.64 -8.97 -8.96
C CYS A 172 2.52 -7.51 -9.41
N VAL A 173 3.03 -7.23 -10.61
CA VAL A 173 2.84 -5.96 -11.34
C VAL A 173 2.36 -6.26 -12.77
N PRO A 174 1.60 -5.37 -13.43
CA PRO A 174 1.22 -5.53 -14.83
C PRO A 174 2.43 -5.71 -15.75
N THR A 175 2.37 -6.65 -16.70
CA THR A 175 3.47 -6.85 -17.66
C THR A 175 3.68 -5.64 -18.58
N THR A 176 2.62 -4.86 -18.81
CA THR A 176 2.67 -3.59 -19.56
C THR A 176 3.53 -2.51 -18.91
N GLU A 177 3.84 -2.66 -17.61
CA GLU A 177 4.69 -1.76 -16.84
C GLU A 177 6.16 -2.22 -16.79
N LEU A 178 6.48 -3.31 -17.48
CA LEU A 178 7.81 -3.91 -17.52
C LEU A 178 8.35 -3.95 -18.95
N THR A 179 9.68 -3.94 -19.09
CA THR A 179 10.31 -4.21 -20.38
C THR A 179 10.15 -5.69 -20.75
N GLN A 180 10.24 -6.01 -22.05
CA GLN A 180 10.15 -7.40 -22.51
C GLN A 180 11.23 -8.29 -21.88
N GLU A 181 12.43 -7.75 -21.62
CA GLU A 181 13.50 -8.45 -20.93
C GLU A 181 13.12 -8.78 -19.48
N GLN A 182 12.56 -7.82 -18.75
CA GLN A 182 12.05 -8.02 -17.38
C GLN A 182 10.92 -9.05 -17.34
N VAL A 183 9.96 -8.99 -18.28
CA VAL A 183 8.88 -9.99 -18.38
C VAL A 183 9.43 -11.39 -18.59
N ASN A 184 10.46 -11.55 -19.43
CA ASN A 184 11.07 -12.85 -19.74
C ASN A 184 12.04 -13.35 -18.66
N LYS A 185 12.54 -12.48 -17.80
CA LYS A 185 13.50 -12.83 -16.74
C LYS A 185 12.83 -13.72 -15.67
N LYS A 186 13.41 -14.88 -15.40
CA LYS A 186 13.03 -15.71 -14.25
C LYS A 186 13.65 -15.14 -12.97
N GLY A 187 12.85 -15.03 -11.93
CA GLY A 187 13.26 -14.51 -10.64
C GLY A 187 13.56 -13.01 -10.65
N LEU A 188 12.80 -12.23 -11.42
CA LEU A 188 12.89 -10.76 -11.44
C LEU A 188 12.64 -10.22 -10.03
N GLN A 189 13.56 -9.39 -9.53
CA GLN A 189 13.47 -8.82 -8.19
C GLN A 189 12.94 -7.39 -8.20
N GLU A 190 12.43 -6.95 -7.05
CA GLU A 190 11.87 -5.61 -6.88
C GLU A 190 12.90 -4.49 -7.11
N SER A 191 14.17 -4.65 -6.70
CA SER A 191 15.24 -3.68 -7.01
C SER A 191 15.59 -3.56 -8.49
N GLU A 192 15.11 -4.48 -9.32
CA GLU A 192 15.37 -4.52 -10.76
C GLU A 192 14.24 -3.87 -11.57
N ILE A 193 13.27 -3.26 -10.88
CA ILE A 193 12.13 -2.54 -11.44
C ILE A 193 12.28 -1.06 -11.07
N ASP A 194 11.90 -0.18 -11.98
CA ASP A 194 11.85 1.24 -11.70
C ASP A 194 10.55 1.59 -10.95
N TRP A 195 10.68 1.89 -9.67
CA TRP A 195 9.59 2.37 -8.80
C TRP A 195 9.56 3.89 -8.65
N GLU A 196 10.64 4.55 -9.04
CA GLU A 196 10.92 5.95 -8.68
C GLU A 196 10.66 6.91 -9.84
N SER A 197 10.50 6.39 -11.07
CA SER A 197 10.21 7.17 -12.28
C SER A 197 8.80 6.86 -12.85
N PRO A 198 7.73 7.03 -12.05
CA PRO A 198 6.38 6.86 -12.57
C PRO A 198 6.09 7.95 -13.62
N VAL A 199 5.35 7.59 -14.66
CA VAL A 199 5.03 8.51 -15.75
C VAL A 199 3.99 9.52 -15.26
N GLU A 200 4.37 10.80 -15.20
CA GLU A 200 3.46 11.88 -14.85
C GLU A 200 2.35 12.01 -15.90
N PRO A 201 1.10 12.29 -15.48
CA PRO A 201 0.02 12.60 -16.42
C PRO A 201 0.36 13.86 -17.24
N GLU A 202 0.13 13.82 -18.54
CA GLU A 202 0.22 15.01 -19.38
C GLU A 202 -0.90 15.99 -19.01
N LEU A 203 -0.52 17.24 -18.75
CA LEU A 203 -1.46 18.33 -18.53
C LEU A 203 -1.82 18.99 -19.88
N PRO A 204 -3.09 19.33 -20.14
CA PRO A 204 -3.50 20.05 -21.35
C PRO A 204 -2.82 21.41 -21.52
N GLU A 205 -2.94 21.99 -22.72
CA GLU A 205 -2.48 23.36 -22.98
C GLU A 205 -3.16 24.36 -22.04
N VAL A 206 -2.35 25.24 -21.46
CA VAL A 206 -2.78 26.21 -20.44
C VAL A 206 -3.41 27.42 -21.09
N SER A 207 -4.60 27.81 -20.62
CA SER A 207 -5.24 29.08 -20.98
C SER A 207 -5.02 30.17 -19.92
N ASP A 208 -5.27 31.43 -20.27
CA ASP A 208 -5.23 32.56 -19.32
C ASP A 208 -6.20 32.37 -18.15
N LYS A 209 -7.34 31.72 -18.40
CA LYS A 209 -8.31 31.38 -17.36
C LYS A 209 -7.71 30.41 -16.34
N ASP A 210 -6.94 29.42 -16.79
CA ASP A 210 -6.34 28.43 -15.91
C ASP A 210 -5.27 29.04 -15.01
N VAL A 211 -4.50 30.01 -15.53
CA VAL A 211 -3.56 30.79 -14.72
C VAL A 211 -4.29 31.62 -13.66
N ALA A 212 -5.43 32.22 -14.00
CA ALA A 212 -6.25 32.96 -13.04
C ALA A 212 -6.85 32.04 -11.96
N ASP A 213 -7.40 30.89 -12.36
CA ASP A 213 -7.95 29.87 -11.44
C ASP A 213 -6.85 29.30 -10.52
N TYR A 214 -5.65 29.07 -11.05
CA TYR A 214 -4.47 28.69 -10.30
C TYR A 214 -4.11 29.71 -9.22
N ASN A 215 -3.93 30.98 -9.60
CA ASN A 215 -3.55 32.04 -8.66
C ASN A 215 -4.60 32.24 -7.55
N ALA A 216 -5.89 32.13 -7.90
CA ALA A 216 -6.98 32.20 -6.94
C ALA A 216 -6.95 31.02 -5.96
N ALA A 217 -6.79 29.79 -6.47
CA ALA A 217 -6.70 28.60 -5.63
C ALA A 217 -5.47 28.64 -4.72
N LEU A 218 -4.32 29.05 -5.24
CA LEU A 218 -3.07 29.14 -4.49
C LEU A 218 -3.17 30.09 -3.29
N LYS A 219 -3.81 31.26 -3.48
CA LYS A 219 -4.06 32.22 -2.40
C LYS A 219 -4.94 31.60 -1.30
N GLU A 220 -5.98 30.86 -1.67
CA GLU A 220 -6.87 30.19 -0.72
C GLU A 220 -6.15 29.04 0.01
N ILE A 221 -5.34 28.25 -0.70
CA ILE A 221 -4.52 27.18 -0.10
C ILE A 221 -3.57 27.77 0.95
N LYS A 222 -2.87 28.88 0.65
CA LYS A 222 -2.00 29.57 1.63
C LYS A 222 -2.76 29.93 2.90
N SER A 223 -3.95 30.52 2.77
CA SER A 223 -4.79 30.87 3.93
C SER A 223 -5.20 29.64 4.75
N ILE A 224 -5.54 28.53 4.10
CA ILE A 224 -5.88 27.27 4.79
C ILE A 224 -4.67 26.69 5.52
N ILE A 225 -3.48 26.76 4.92
CA ILE A 225 -2.23 26.31 5.54
C ILE A 225 -1.90 27.14 6.78
N GLU A 226 -2.11 28.45 6.75
CA GLU A 226 -1.99 29.31 7.93
C GLU A 226 -2.96 28.88 9.06
N GLU A 227 -4.22 28.58 8.72
CA GLU A 227 -5.19 28.06 9.70
C GLU A 227 -4.77 26.70 10.27
N MET A 228 -4.24 25.80 9.43
CA MET A 228 -3.71 24.50 9.85
C MET A 228 -2.56 24.66 10.84
N ASN A 229 -1.61 25.57 10.59
CA ASN A 229 -0.49 25.86 11.48
C ASN A 229 -0.91 26.59 12.77
N ALA A 230 -2.03 27.32 12.76
CA ALA A 230 -2.59 27.91 13.97
C ALA A 230 -3.34 26.88 14.84
N ASN A 231 -3.71 25.73 14.28
CA ASN A 231 -4.50 24.71 14.97
C ASN A 231 -3.63 23.60 15.59
N GLU A 232 -3.56 23.55 16.93
CA GLU A 232 -2.72 22.58 17.66
C GLU A 232 -3.04 21.11 17.30
N ARG A 233 -4.31 20.78 17.09
CA ARG A 233 -4.73 19.42 16.74
C ARG A 233 -4.25 19.02 15.34
N ALA A 234 -4.37 19.94 14.37
CA ALA A 234 -3.91 19.71 13.01
C ALA A 234 -2.38 19.52 12.98
N ARG A 235 -1.61 20.35 13.69
CA ARG A 235 -0.15 20.19 13.82
C ARG A 235 0.25 18.82 14.37
N LYS A 236 -0.46 18.32 15.39
CA LYS A 236 -0.23 16.98 15.95
C LYS A 236 -0.43 15.84 14.94
N ASP A 237 -1.26 16.03 13.91
CA ASP A 237 -1.52 14.98 12.92
C ASP A 237 -0.33 14.73 11.96
N ILE A 238 0.55 15.74 11.81
CA ILE A 238 1.80 15.68 11.02
C ILE A 238 3.07 15.80 11.89
N ALA A 239 2.97 15.69 13.22
CA ALA A 239 4.15 15.66 14.10
C ALA A 239 5.06 14.47 13.75
N GLY A 240 6.38 14.71 13.77
CA GLY A 240 7.40 13.74 13.36
C GLY A 240 7.36 13.35 11.87
N TRP A 241 6.57 14.03 11.04
CA TRP A 241 6.52 13.81 9.61
C TRP A 241 7.30 14.90 8.88
N LYS A 242 8.09 14.51 7.88
CA LYS A 242 8.85 15.44 7.04
C LYS A 242 8.71 15.08 5.59
N ARG A 243 8.21 15.99 4.75
CA ARG A 243 8.04 15.78 3.31
C ARG A 243 8.14 17.07 2.51
N ASP A 244 8.89 17.05 1.43
CA ASP A 244 8.89 18.07 0.39
C ASP A 244 8.13 17.58 -0.84
N ILE A 245 7.04 18.27 -1.18
CA ILE A 245 6.06 17.83 -2.18
C ILE A 245 6.05 18.86 -3.30
N LEU A 246 6.25 18.41 -4.54
CA LEU A 246 6.02 19.26 -5.72
C LEU A 246 4.60 19.02 -6.24
N ILE A 247 3.83 20.09 -6.39
CA ILE A 247 2.47 20.05 -6.92
C ILE A 247 2.44 20.71 -8.29
N LYS A 248 1.96 19.99 -9.29
CA LYS A 248 1.79 20.45 -10.67
C LYS A 248 0.31 20.51 -11.01
N THR A 249 -0.16 21.64 -11.53
CA THR A 249 -1.54 21.82 -11.98
C THR A 249 -1.61 22.55 -13.31
N MET A 250 -2.80 22.63 -13.91
CA MET A 250 -3.00 23.62 -14.96
C MET A 250 -2.78 25.02 -14.37
N GLY A 251 -2.15 25.90 -15.14
CA GLY A 251 -1.89 27.29 -14.75
C GLY A 251 -0.65 27.52 -13.88
N GLY A 252 -0.06 26.48 -13.26
CA GLY A 252 1.14 26.66 -12.45
C GLY A 252 1.59 25.47 -11.61
N ARG A 253 2.64 25.69 -10.82
CA ARG A 253 3.24 24.70 -9.91
C ARG A 253 3.76 25.37 -8.66
N PHE A 254 3.71 24.65 -7.54
CA PHE A 254 4.17 25.12 -6.24
C PHE A 254 4.63 23.94 -5.40
N ALA A 255 5.33 24.24 -4.31
CA ALA A 255 5.80 23.27 -3.34
C ALA A 255 4.98 23.35 -2.05
N ILE A 256 4.77 22.20 -1.42
CA ILE A 256 4.37 22.10 -0.02
C ILE A 256 5.49 21.38 0.73
N SER A 257 5.96 22.00 1.82
CA SER A 257 6.93 21.40 2.73
C SER A 257 6.28 21.13 4.07
N ILE A 258 6.47 19.92 4.59
CA ILE A 258 6.04 19.50 5.92
C ILE A 258 7.30 19.25 6.73
N ASP A 259 7.41 19.86 7.91
CA ASP A 259 8.49 19.58 8.86
C ASP A 259 7.97 19.64 10.30
N ASP A 260 7.95 18.48 10.95
CA ASP A 260 7.61 18.27 12.36
C ASP A 260 6.42 19.10 12.88
N GLY A 261 5.24 18.83 12.32
CA GLY A 261 4.02 19.51 12.76
C GLY A 261 3.75 20.86 12.09
N ASN A 262 4.64 21.34 11.24
CA ASN A 262 4.44 22.55 10.43
C ASN A 262 4.25 22.17 8.96
N ILE A 263 3.45 22.97 8.25
CA ILE A 263 3.24 22.85 6.81
C ILE A 263 3.39 24.24 6.16
N GLU A 264 4.14 24.34 5.08
CA GLU A 264 4.42 25.58 4.38
C GLU A 264 4.15 25.42 2.88
N LEU A 265 3.76 26.50 2.23
CA LEU A 265 3.60 26.56 0.79
C LEU A 265 4.58 27.57 0.20
N GLU A 266 5.32 27.11 -0.81
CA GLU A 266 6.33 27.91 -1.48
C GLU A 266 6.08 27.95 -2.99
N GLU A 267 6.15 29.14 -3.57
CA GLU A 267 6.03 29.34 -5.02
C GLU A 267 7.37 29.13 -5.72
N ARG A 268 7.96 27.96 -5.52
CA ARG A 268 9.21 27.57 -6.17
C ARG A 268 9.15 26.13 -6.67
N GLU A 269 10.04 25.85 -7.60
CA GLU A 269 10.30 24.49 -8.05
C GLU A 269 11.27 23.83 -7.07
N LEU A 270 10.98 22.58 -6.70
CA LEU A 270 11.88 21.76 -5.92
C LEU A 270 12.77 20.96 -6.87
N THR A 271 14.09 21.01 -6.64
CA THR A 271 15.05 20.24 -7.45
C THR A 271 15.05 18.75 -7.12
N SER A 272 14.63 18.39 -5.90
CA SER A 272 14.57 17.01 -5.43
C SER A 272 13.40 16.84 -4.44
N PRO A 273 12.13 16.90 -4.92
CA PRO A 273 10.98 16.63 -4.04
C PRO A 273 10.99 15.16 -3.59
N ASP A 274 10.46 14.89 -2.40
CA ASP A 274 10.24 13.51 -1.93
C ASP A 274 9.26 12.78 -2.86
N PHE A 275 8.24 13.48 -3.35
CA PHE A 275 7.32 12.99 -4.38
C PHE A 275 6.55 14.13 -5.08
N VAL A 276 5.88 13.79 -6.18
CA VAL A 276 5.12 14.73 -7.01
C VAL A 276 3.63 14.41 -6.92
N MET A 277 2.81 15.45 -6.84
CA MET A 277 1.37 15.39 -7.05
C MET A 277 1.00 16.12 -8.34
N VAL A 278 0.11 15.53 -9.15
CA VAL A 278 -0.40 16.16 -10.37
C VAL A 278 -1.93 16.17 -10.32
N CYS A 279 -2.53 17.35 -10.46
CA CYS A 279 -3.98 17.46 -10.68
C CYS A 279 -4.27 18.55 -11.70
N GLU A 280 -5.12 18.28 -12.68
CA GLU A 280 -5.46 19.27 -13.71
C GLU A 280 -6.03 20.54 -13.07
N ASN A 281 -7.06 20.39 -12.24
CA ASN A 281 -7.70 21.51 -11.57
C ASN A 281 -7.09 21.73 -10.17
N PRO A 282 -6.45 22.89 -9.88
CA PRO A 282 -5.86 23.19 -8.59
C PRO A 282 -6.87 23.21 -7.44
N ARG A 283 -8.18 23.39 -7.75
CA ARG A 283 -9.25 23.27 -6.77
C ARG A 283 -9.36 21.86 -6.18
N THR A 284 -8.88 20.84 -6.88
CA THR A 284 -8.91 19.45 -6.39
C THR A 284 -8.14 19.30 -5.08
N LEU A 285 -6.94 19.88 -4.99
CA LEU A 285 -6.15 19.86 -3.77
C LEU A 285 -6.71 20.83 -2.72
N LEU A 286 -7.11 22.03 -3.16
CA LEU A 286 -7.73 23.04 -2.30
C LEU A 286 -8.96 22.50 -1.56
N ASP A 287 -9.89 21.86 -2.27
CA ASP A 287 -11.13 21.35 -1.68
C ASP A 287 -10.86 20.26 -0.64
N GLY A 288 -9.83 19.43 -0.87
CA GLY A 288 -9.37 18.46 0.11
C GLY A 288 -8.77 19.12 1.36
N LEU A 289 -7.85 20.06 1.20
CA LEU A 289 -7.27 20.82 2.31
C LEU A 289 -8.31 21.64 3.08
N ALA A 290 -9.34 22.14 2.39
CA ALA A 290 -10.46 22.89 2.97
C ALA A 290 -11.53 21.99 3.63
N TYR A 291 -11.37 20.66 3.61
CA TYR A 291 -12.34 19.69 4.11
C TYR A 291 -13.73 19.78 3.41
N ARG A 292 -13.75 20.13 2.11
CA ARG A 292 -14.93 20.08 1.21
C ARG A 292 -15.06 18.75 0.48
N GLY A 293 -14.08 17.87 0.67
CA GLY A 293 -13.98 16.49 0.21
C GLY A 293 -12.73 15.87 0.84
N ALA A 294 -12.44 14.61 0.54
CA ALA A 294 -11.16 14.00 0.92
C ALA A 294 -10.20 14.03 -0.26
N ILE A 295 -8.94 14.39 -0.01
CA ILE A 295 -7.84 14.24 -0.96
C ILE A 295 -7.70 12.76 -1.35
N THR A 296 -7.89 11.85 -0.39
CA THR A 296 -7.99 10.40 -0.64
C THR A 296 -8.96 10.06 -1.77
N ASP A 297 -10.17 10.64 -1.76
CA ASP A 297 -11.17 10.38 -2.81
C ASP A 297 -10.74 10.97 -4.16
N SER A 298 -10.08 12.13 -4.15
CA SER A 298 -9.51 12.71 -5.36
C SER A 298 -8.46 11.80 -6.00
N VAL A 299 -7.64 11.12 -5.20
CA VAL A 299 -6.68 10.13 -5.71
C VAL A 299 -7.39 8.90 -6.27
N ILE A 300 -8.30 8.31 -5.50
CA ILE A 300 -9.04 7.11 -5.90
C ILE A 300 -9.82 7.33 -7.21
N ASN A 301 -10.40 8.52 -7.38
CA ASN A 301 -11.17 8.90 -8.56
C ASN A 301 -10.32 9.52 -9.69
N LYS A 302 -8.99 9.40 -9.62
CA LYS A 302 -8.04 9.86 -10.66
C LYS A 302 -8.07 11.36 -10.94
N LYS A 303 -8.55 12.18 -9.99
CA LYS A 303 -8.49 13.64 -10.07
C LYS A 303 -7.17 14.21 -9.57
N LEU A 304 -6.47 13.45 -8.72
CA LEU A 304 -5.14 13.77 -8.20
C LEU A 304 -4.26 12.53 -8.35
N TRP A 305 -3.16 12.66 -9.09
CA TRP A 305 -2.15 11.62 -9.24
C TRP A 305 -0.98 11.86 -8.29
N ILE A 306 -0.32 10.79 -7.87
CA ILE A 306 0.81 10.80 -6.92
C ILE A 306 1.89 9.87 -7.44
N SER A 307 3.12 10.34 -7.46
CA SER A 307 4.25 9.59 -8.01
C SER A 307 4.65 8.38 -7.16
N LYS A 308 4.59 8.46 -5.83
CA LYS A 308 5.07 7.36 -4.96
C LYS A 308 3.94 6.68 -4.19
N ASN A 309 3.88 5.36 -4.29
CA ASN A 309 2.85 4.55 -3.62
C ASN A 309 2.83 4.78 -2.10
N MET A 310 4.01 4.71 -1.46
CA MET A 310 4.15 4.86 0.01
C MET A 310 3.70 6.23 0.53
N GLU A 311 3.64 7.24 -0.33
CA GLU A 311 3.26 8.61 0.01
C GLU A 311 1.76 8.83 0.08
N PHE A 312 0.96 7.78 -0.13
CA PHE A 312 -0.45 7.78 0.27
C PHE A 312 -0.64 8.05 1.77
N ASN A 313 0.34 7.70 2.62
CA ASN A 313 0.33 8.07 4.03
C ASN A 313 0.36 9.59 4.24
N THR A 314 1.05 10.34 3.39
CA THR A 314 1.07 11.80 3.43
C THR A 314 -0.32 12.36 3.11
N ILE A 315 -1.06 11.75 2.18
CA ILE A 315 -2.46 12.12 1.89
C ILE A 315 -3.36 11.93 3.10
N PHE A 316 -3.26 10.79 3.79
CA PHE A 316 -4.05 10.56 5.01
C PHE A 316 -3.76 11.58 6.10
N LYS A 317 -2.50 12.00 6.23
CA LYS A 317 -2.12 13.03 7.18
C LYS A 317 -2.74 14.38 6.82
N LEU A 318 -2.69 14.78 5.55
CA LEU A 318 -3.31 16.03 5.08
C LEU A 318 -4.84 16.01 5.25
N ASP A 319 -5.51 14.91 4.91
CA ASP A 319 -6.96 14.73 5.14
C ASP A 319 -7.33 14.81 6.63
N ARG A 320 -6.44 14.30 7.49
CA ARG A 320 -6.63 14.35 8.95
C ARG A 320 -6.45 15.76 9.49
N MET A 321 -5.45 16.51 9.00
CA MET A 321 -5.26 17.92 9.35
C MET A 321 -6.50 18.75 8.99
N ALA A 322 -6.99 18.63 7.75
CA ALA A 322 -8.18 19.33 7.27
C ALA A 322 -9.40 19.05 8.16
N ARG A 323 -9.60 17.78 8.53
CA ARG A 323 -10.65 17.36 9.46
C ARG A 323 -10.49 17.94 10.86
N SER A 324 -9.26 18.03 11.37
CA SER A 324 -8.95 18.58 12.69
C SER A 324 -9.27 20.09 12.77
N VAL A 325 -8.91 20.86 11.74
CA VAL A 325 -9.31 22.27 11.63
C VAL A 325 -10.84 22.40 11.60
N ALA A 326 -11.51 21.65 10.72
CA ALA A 326 -12.96 21.70 10.58
C ALA A 326 -13.72 21.33 11.88
N ARG A 327 -13.20 20.37 12.65
CA ARG A 327 -13.77 19.99 13.96
C ARG A 327 -13.58 21.06 15.02
N SER A 328 -12.47 21.80 14.96
CA SER A 328 -12.16 22.86 15.93
C SER A 328 -13.06 24.08 15.75
N LYS A 329 -13.58 24.31 14.53
CA LYS A 329 -14.55 25.39 14.24
C LYS A 329 -16.00 25.07 14.67
N LYS A 330 -16.29 23.82 15.05
CA LYS A 330 -17.64 23.37 15.47
C LYS A 330 -17.86 23.37 16.99
N ILE A 331 -16.82 23.70 17.77
CA ILE A 331 -16.86 23.83 19.23
C ILE A 331 -16.98 25.31 19.56
#